data_AF-T1EL94-F1
#
_entry.id   AF-T1EL94-F1
#
_cell.length_a   1.000
_cell.length_b   1.000
_cell.length_c   1.000
_cell.angle_alpha   90.00
_cell.angle_beta   90.00
_cell.angle_gamma   90.00
#
_symmetry.space_group_name_H-M   'P 1'
#
loop_
_entity.id
_entity.type
_entity.pdbx_description
1 polymer ?
#
loop_
_entity_poly.entity_id
_entity_poly.type
_entity_poly.pdbx_seq_one_letter_code
_entity_poly.pdbx_strand_id
1 'polypeptide(L)' 'DHISKNHTCGICWYQFVENKLVFELSCKHAFHFSCLKKWMRKKTHCPHCEKPVV' A
#
# COMPACT_ATOMS: atom_id res chain seq x y z
N ASP A 1 -2.74 -13.14 20.78
CA ASP A 1 -2.14 -12.84 19.47
C ASP A 1 -3.23 -12.73 18.41
N HIS A 2 -3.90 -11.57 18.23
CA HIS A 2 -4.85 -11.35 17.11
C HIS A 2 -4.84 -9.84 16.78
N ILE A 3 -3.73 -9.33 16.22
CA ILE A 3 -3.69 -7.97 15.66
C ILE A 3 -3.95 -8.08 14.16
N SER A 4 -5.08 -7.53 13.71
CA SER A 4 -5.55 -7.53 12.34
C SER A 4 -4.50 -6.91 11.39
N LYS A 5 -3.76 -7.75 10.66
CA LYS A 5 -2.57 -7.42 9.86
C LYS A 5 -2.82 -6.62 8.56
N ASN A 6 -3.92 -5.89 8.42
CA ASN A 6 -4.25 -5.20 7.15
C ASN A 6 -4.39 -3.67 7.27
N HIS A 7 -4.01 -3.08 8.41
CA HIS A 7 -4.22 -1.65 8.65
C HIS A 7 -2.94 -0.82 8.51
N THR A 8 -1.86 -1.37 7.94
CA THR A 8 -0.57 -0.67 7.80
C THR A 8 -0.12 -0.61 6.35
N CYS A 9 0.49 0.52 5.98
CA CYS A 9 1.06 0.72 4.66
C CYS A 9 2.40 -0.02 4.54
N GLY A 10 2.52 -1.00 3.65
CA GLY A 10 3.76 -1.75 3.45
C GLY A 10 4.96 -0.96 2.88
N ILE A 11 4.78 0.33 2.56
CA ILE A 11 5.86 1.22 2.08
C ILE A 11 6.46 2.03 3.22
N CYS A 12 5.61 2.60 4.09
CA CYS A 12 6.06 3.49 5.16
C CYS A 12 5.89 2.87 6.56
N TRP A 13 5.28 1.69 6.67
CA TRP A 13 5.03 0.96 7.91
C TRP A 13 4.11 1.68 8.91
N TYR A 14 3.49 2.79 8.50
CA TYR A 14 2.50 3.50 9.31
C TYR A 14 1.09 2.95 9.09
N GLN A 15 0.27 3.05 10.14
CA GLN A 15 -1.14 2.70 10.09
C GLN A 15 -1.91 3.63 9.13
N PHE A 16 -2.93 3.07 8.48
CA PHE A 16 -3.92 3.86 7.77
C PHE A 16 -4.74 4.63 8.80
N VAL A 17 -4.85 5.93 8.57
CA VAL A 17 -5.63 6.83 9.43
C VAL A 17 -6.91 7.18 8.68
N GLU A 18 -8.04 7.24 9.38
CA GLU A 18 -9.27 7.84 8.86
C GLU A 18 -8.93 9.23 8.28
N ASN A 19 -9.46 9.54 7.10
CA ASN A 19 -9.14 10.74 6.30
C ASN A 19 -7.82 10.73 5.51
N LYS A 20 -7.04 9.64 5.48
CA LYS A 20 -5.96 9.50 4.49
C LYS A 20 -6.40 8.66 3.29
N LEU A 21 -6.13 9.19 2.10
CA LEU A 21 -6.35 8.46 0.85
C LEU A 21 -5.45 7.22 0.82
N VAL A 22 -6.10 6.06 0.80
CA VAL A 22 -5.48 4.76 0.56
C VAL A 22 -5.92 4.25 -0.80
N PHE A 23 -5.04 3.53 -1.46
CA PHE A 23 -5.32 2.91 -2.75
C PHE A 23 -5.08 1.42 -2.62
N GLU A 24 -6.11 0.63 -2.91
CA GLU A 24 -6.01 -0.82 -2.98
C GLU A 24 -5.69 -1.23 -4.41
N LEU A 25 -4.67 -2.07 -4.57
CA LEU A 25 -4.27 -2.63 -5.86
C LEU A 25 -5.09 -3.86 -6.20
N SER A 26 -5.11 -4.25 -7.48
CA SER A 26 -5.73 -5.50 -7.96
C SER A 26 -5.20 -6.76 -7.25
N CYS A 27 -3.99 -6.69 -6.68
CA CYS A 27 -3.40 -7.74 -5.85
C CYS A 27 -3.89 -7.76 -4.39
N LYS A 28 -4.92 -6.97 -4.03
CA LYS A 28 -5.52 -6.81 -2.70
C LYS A 28 -4.60 -6.18 -1.63
N HIS A 29 -3.54 -5.50 -2.05
CA HIS A 29 -2.67 -4.76 -1.13
C HIS A 29 -3.03 -3.27 -1.14
N ALA A 30 -3.23 -2.71 0.06
CA ALA A 30 -3.49 -1.30 0.25
C ALA A 30 -2.22 -0.54 0.61
N PHE A 31 -2.10 0.68 0.07
CA PHE A 31 -1.01 1.60 0.39
C PHE A 31 -1.54 3.02 0.48
N HIS A 32 -0.88 3.89 1.26
CA HIS A 32 -1.17 5.32 1.19
C HIS A 32 -0.96 5.83 -0.23
N PHE A 33 -1.90 6.63 -0.75
CA PHE A 33 -1.82 7.18 -2.10
C PHE A 33 -0.49 7.93 -2.33
N SER A 34 -0.04 8.71 -1.35
CA SER A 34 1.26 9.40 -1.41
C SER A 34 2.46 8.45 -1.46
N CYS A 35 2.39 7.32 -0.75
CA CYS A 35 3.44 6.31 -0.75
C CYS A 35 3.46 5.56 -2.08
N LEU A 36 2.30 5.09 -2.55
CA LEU A 36 2.16 4.42 -3.83
C LEU A 36 2.60 5.33 -4.98
N LYS A 37 2.18 6.59 -5.00
CA LYS A 37 2.60 7.58 -6.00
C LYS A 37 4.11 7.79 -6.04
N LYS A 38 4.77 7.85 -4.87
CA LYS A 38 6.25 7.93 -4.79
C LYS A 38 6.92 6.65 -5.28
N TRP A 39 6.36 5.50 -4.97
CA TRP A 39 6.86 4.20 -5.42
C TRP A 39 6.74 4.03 -6.94
N MET A 40 5.58 4.36 -7.50
CA MET A 40 5.29 4.25 -8.94
C MET A 40 6.17 5.14 -9.82
N ARG A 41 6.75 6.22 -9.27
CA ARG A 41 7.77 7.01 -9.98
C ARG A 41 9.06 6.23 -10.24
N LYS A 42 9.33 5.16 -9.49
CA LYS A 42 10.52 4.31 -9.62
C LYS A 42 10.19 2.92 -10.17
N LYS A 43 9.08 2.33 -9.73
CA LYS A 43 8.73 0.91 -9.93
C LYS A 43 7.22 0.77 -10.12
N THR A 44 6.77 0.14 -11.22
CA THR A 44 5.34 -0.01 -11.56
C THR A 44 4.70 -1.30 -11.04
N HIS A 45 5.32 -1.93 -10.04
CA HIS A 45 4.84 -3.16 -9.41
C HIS A 45 4.51 -2.95 -7.94
N CYS A 46 3.65 -3.82 -7.40
CA CYS A 46 3.30 -3.87 -6.00
C CYS A 46 4.58 -4.11 -5.16
N PRO A 47 4.85 -3.30 -4.12
CA PRO A 47 6.01 -3.49 -3.26
C PRO A 47 5.92 -4.73 -2.36
N HIS A 48 4.74 -5.36 -2.25
CA HIS A 48 4.56 -6.55 -1.42
C HIS A 48 4.66 -7.87 -2.20
N CYS A 49 4.16 -7.90 -3.44
CA CYS A 49 4.08 -9.15 -4.21
C CYS A 49 4.63 -9.04 -5.64
N GLU A 50 5.22 -7.89 -6.00
CA GLU A 50 5.86 -7.61 -7.28
C GLU A 50 4.95 -7.76 -8.52
N LYS A 51 3.65 -7.94 -8.29
CA LYS A 51 2.64 -7.96 -9.36
C LYS A 51 2.47 -6.57 -9.97
N PRO A 52 2.20 -6.47 -11.27
CA PRO A 52 1.91 -5.19 -11.91
C PRO A 52 0.76 -4.48 -11.20
N VAL A 53 0.86 -3.16 -11.16
CA VAL A 53 -0.18 -2.28 -10.58
C VAL A 53 -1.39 -2.12 -11.53
N VAL A 54 -1.30 -2.67 -12.75
CA VAL A 54 -2.36 -2.69 -13.77
C VAL A 54 -3.16 -3.99 -13.75
#